data_AF-A0A0N4TDZ4-F1
#
_entry.id   AF-A0A0N4TDZ4-F1
#
_cell.length_a   1.000
_cell.length_b   1.000
_cell.length_c   1.000
_cell.angle_alpha   90.00
_cell.angle_beta   90.00
_cell.angle_gamma   90.00
#
_symmetry.space_group_name_H-M   'P 1'
#
loop_
_entity.id
_entity.type
_entity.pdbx_description
1 polymer ?
#
loop_
_entity_poly.entity_id
_entity_poly.type
_entity_poly.pdbx_seq_one_letter_code
_entity_poly.pdbx_strand_id
1 'polypeptide(L)'
;MASRLYQLSLFVIFKRLSQRFKHQSISEIKKTQYFEIYQFGYHILRRFYADYQKIGSKLIPELLFWKGPKECYEIDNGYGTFEIKSDGSKGKEILWPEELDNELRSLYDEYLLFEEKPEGVDIVEYIEQGLSRPRTRRQIIRQMKMLGLNTFGARGTRRYMERGFKSSVFTPEIVNQMHNLIDEFNSKTPPSGLGSKGGYKSIFPKFK
;
A
#
# COMPACT_ATOMS: atom_id res chain seq x y z
N MET A 1 -21.42 -2.60 -0.97
CA MET A 1 -21.41 -1.12 -1.19
C MET A 1 -21.83 -0.37 0.06
N ALA A 2 -22.97 -0.70 0.69
CA ALA A 2 -23.38 -0.09 1.96
C ALA A 2 -22.39 -0.37 3.12
N SER A 3 -21.65 -1.47 3.04
CA SER A 3 -20.60 -1.88 3.98
C SER A 3 -19.55 -0.80 4.25
N ARG A 4 -19.22 0.06 3.28
CA ARG A 4 -18.29 1.20 3.48
C ARG A 4 -18.80 2.20 4.52
N LEU A 5 -20.12 2.30 4.70
CA LEU A 5 -20.77 3.24 5.60
C LEU A 5 -20.98 2.68 7.01
N TYR A 6 -20.49 1.46 7.29
CA TYR A 6 -20.47 0.90 8.63
C TYR A 6 -19.36 1.55 9.44
N GLN A 7 -19.65 2.76 9.92
CA GLN A 7 -18.71 3.57 10.69
C GLN A 7 -19.35 4.02 12.00
N LEU A 8 -18.59 3.87 13.09
CA LEU A 8 -19.08 4.20 14.42
C LEU A 8 -19.51 5.68 14.56
N SER A 9 -18.78 6.60 13.92
CA SER A 9 -19.10 8.03 13.93
C SER A 9 -20.49 8.32 13.34
N LEU A 10 -20.84 7.67 12.22
CA LEU A 10 -22.17 7.78 11.61
C LEU A 10 -23.25 7.22 12.53
N PHE A 11 -22.99 6.08 13.17
CA PHE A 11 -23.96 5.47 14.08
C PHE A 11 -24.21 6.33 15.32
N VAL A 12 -23.19 7.03 15.82
CA VAL A 12 -23.35 8.02 16.89
C VAL A 12 -24.24 9.18 16.42
N ILE A 13 -24.09 9.66 15.19
CA ILE A 13 -24.96 10.71 14.62
C ILE A 13 -26.40 10.21 14.54
N PHE A 14 -26.63 9.01 13.98
CA PHE A 14 -27.98 8.43 13.91
C PHE A 14 -28.59 8.21 15.28
N LYS A 15 -27.80 7.80 16.28
CA LYS A 15 -28.25 7.69 17.68
C LYS A 15 -28.68 9.04 18.24
N ARG A 16 -27.88 10.09 18.05
CA ARG A 16 -28.23 11.47 18.49
C ARG A 16 -29.49 11.98 17.78
N LEU A 17 -29.63 11.70 16.49
CA LEU A 17 -30.81 12.06 15.73
C LEU A 17 -32.06 11.32 16.25
N SER A 18 -31.96 10.02 16.50
CA SER A 18 -33.03 9.22 17.09
C SER A 18 -33.41 9.71 18.49
N GLN A 19 -32.46 10.18 19.29
CA GLN A 19 -32.75 10.75 20.62
C GLN A 19 -33.55 12.06 20.53
N ARG A 20 -33.25 12.92 19.55
CA ARG A 20 -34.02 14.15 19.32
C ARG A 20 -35.48 13.86 18.95
N PHE A 21 -35.73 12.76 18.26
CA PHE A 21 -37.06 12.34 17.84
C PHE A 21 -37.79 11.43 18.84
N LYS A 22 -37.18 11.13 20.00
CA LYS A 22 -37.73 10.16 20.97
C LYS A 22 -39.14 10.50 21.47
N HIS A 23 -39.49 11.79 21.52
CA HIS A 23 -40.78 12.28 21.99
C HIS A 23 -41.73 12.73 20.87
N GLN A 24 -41.33 12.55 19.61
CA GLN A 24 -42.10 12.97 18.44
C GLN A 24 -42.77 11.77 17.80
N SER A 25 -43.98 11.97 17.29
CA SER A 25 -44.67 10.97 16.50
C SER A 25 -44.05 10.87 15.09
N ILE A 26 -44.18 9.71 14.44
CA ILE A 26 -43.63 9.48 13.08
C ILE A 26 -44.15 10.52 12.07
N SER A 27 -45.39 10.99 12.24
CA SER A 27 -46.00 12.02 11.40
C SER A 27 -45.37 13.40 11.54
N GLU A 28 -44.83 13.72 12.72
CA GLU A 28 -44.11 14.97 12.97
C GLU A 28 -42.66 14.89 12.46
N ILE A 29 -42.00 13.75 12.65
CA ILE A 29 -40.64 13.53 12.14
C ILE A 29 -40.60 13.72 10.62
N LYS A 30 -41.60 13.20 9.88
CA LYS A 30 -41.73 13.36 8.43
C LYS A 30 -41.78 14.80 7.95
N LYS A 31 -42.23 15.74 8.79
CA LYS A 31 -42.30 17.17 8.46
C LYS A 31 -40.97 17.89 8.67
N THR A 32 -40.00 17.24 9.33
CA THR A 32 -38.70 17.85 9.62
C THR A 32 -37.72 17.67 8.46
N GLN A 33 -36.84 18.66 8.27
CA GLN A 33 -35.75 18.60 7.29
C GLN A 33 -34.77 17.43 7.51
N TYR A 34 -34.73 16.85 8.70
CA TYR A 34 -33.81 15.76 9.03
C TYR A 34 -34.41 14.37 8.78
N PHE A 35 -35.65 14.29 8.27
CA PHE A 35 -36.32 13.02 8.01
C PHE A 35 -35.53 12.14 7.02
N GLU A 36 -34.96 12.72 5.96
CA GLU A 36 -34.18 11.99 4.97
C GLU A 36 -32.95 11.33 5.59
N ILE A 37 -32.24 12.06 6.47
CA ILE A 37 -31.07 11.55 7.19
C ILE A 37 -31.49 10.44 8.16
N TYR A 38 -32.63 10.58 8.82
CA TYR A 38 -33.18 9.55 9.70
C TYR A 38 -33.53 8.27 8.92
N GLN A 39 -34.21 8.40 7.78
CA GLN A 39 -34.54 7.29 6.91
C GLN A 39 -33.29 6.61 6.35
N PHE A 40 -32.30 7.40 5.92
CA PHE A 40 -31.00 6.89 5.48
C PHE A 40 -30.32 6.08 6.59
N GLY A 41 -30.22 6.63 7.79
CA GLY A 41 -29.64 5.94 8.95
C GLY A 41 -30.36 4.63 9.29
N TYR A 42 -31.69 4.62 9.20
CA TYR A 42 -32.49 3.40 9.37
C TYR A 42 -32.12 2.31 8.37
N HIS A 43 -32.01 2.64 7.08
CA HIS A 43 -31.63 1.67 6.04
C HIS A 43 -30.20 1.14 6.23
N ILE A 44 -29.26 2.01 6.61
CA ILE A 44 -27.87 1.61 6.88
C ILE A 44 -27.80 0.67 8.09
N LEU A 45 -28.46 1.01 9.20
CA LEU A 45 -28.48 0.16 10.41
C LEU A 45 -29.17 -1.18 10.13
N ARG A 46 -30.28 -1.19 9.40
CA ARG A 46 -30.97 -2.42 8.99
C ARG A 46 -30.04 -3.35 8.21
N ARG A 47 -29.26 -2.80 7.28
CA ARG A 47 -28.27 -3.57 6.49
C ARG A 47 -27.14 -4.07 7.39
N PHE A 48 -26.61 -3.23 8.27
CA PHE A 48 -25.56 -3.59 9.23
C PHE A 48 -25.97 -4.79 10.08
N TYR A 49 -27.18 -4.80 10.65
CA TYR A 49 -27.64 -5.93 11.46
C TYR A 49 -27.84 -7.21 10.64
N ALA A 50 -28.28 -7.09 9.38
CA ALA A 50 -28.37 -8.25 8.48
C ALA A 50 -26.99 -8.86 8.17
N ASP A 51 -25.97 -8.04 8.00
CA ASP A 51 -24.59 -8.51 7.78
C ASP A 51 -23.95 -9.00 9.09
N TYR A 52 -24.25 -8.37 10.22
CA TYR A 52 -23.83 -8.82 11.54
C TYR A 52 -24.35 -10.23 11.88
N GLN A 53 -25.57 -10.57 11.46
CA GLN A 53 -26.09 -11.94 11.63
C GLN A 53 -25.30 -12.99 10.85
N LYS A 54 -24.70 -12.63 9.71
CA LYS A 54 -23.91 -13.55 8.89
C LYS A 54 -22.46 -13.67 9.38
N ILE A 55 -21.86 -12.54 9.75
CA ILE A 55 -20.42 -12.42 10.04
C ILE A 55 -20.14 -12.56 11.55
N GLY A 56 -21.08 -12.14 12.39
CA GLY A 56 -20.93 -12.09 13.83
C GLY A 56 -19.95 -11.02 14.30
N SER A 57 -19.23 -11.33 15.39
CA SER A 57 -18.33 -10.42 16.11
C SER A 57 -17.19 -9.85 15.26
N LYS A 58 -16.81 -10.52 14.16
CA LYS A 58 -15.78 -10.05 13.22
C LYS A 58 -16.14 -8.71 12.55
N LEU A 59 -17.42 -8.35 12.50
CA LEU A 59 -17.88 -7.07 11.95
C LEU A 59 -17.76 -5.90 12.96
N ILE A 60 -17.47 -6.16 14.24
CA ILE A 60 -17.37 -5.08 15.24
C ILE A 60 -16.09 -4.24 15.08
N PRO A 61 -14.88 -4.83 14.97
CA PRO A 61 -13.65 -4.05 14.75
C PRO A 61 -13.71 -3.20 13.47
N GLU A 62 -14.42 -3.70 12.48
CA GLU A 62 -14.67 -3.05 11.21
C GLU A 62 -15.36 -1.68 11.38
N LEU A 63 -16.18 -1.47 12.41
CA LEU A 63 -16.82 -0.16 12.65
C LEU A 63 -15.82 0.96 12.97
N LEU A 64 -14.60 0.60 13.41
CA LEU A 64 -13.58 1.54 13.87
C LEU A 64 -12.74 2.09 12.71
N PHE A 65 -12.68 1.38 11.58
CA PHE A 65 -11.76 1.68 10.49
C PHE A 65 -12.46 1.93 9.16
N TRP A 66 -11.83 2.76 8.33
CA TRP A 66 -12.28 3.01 6.96
C TRP A 66 -12.03 1.79 6.09
N LYS A 67 -13.03 1.42 5.28
CA LYS A 67 -12.99 0.22 4.44
C LYS A 67 -12.53 0.55 3.03
N GLY A 68 -11.49 -0.13 2.60
CA GLY A 68 -11.14 -0.21 1.20
C GLY A 68 -12.16 -1.04 0.42
N PRO A 69 -12.00 -1.11 -0.91
CA PRO A 69 -12.85 -1.92 -1.77
C PRO A 69 -12.81 -3.42 -1.42
N LYS A 70 -11.67 -3.91 -0.93
CA LYS A 70 -11.45 -5.32 -0.58
C LYS A 70 -12.28 -5.73 0.63
N GLU A 71 -12.21 -4.95 1.70
CA GLU A 71 -12.93 -5.19 2.95
C GLU A 71 -14.44 -5.05 2.73
N CYS A 72 -14.87 -4.09 1.90
CA CYS A 72 -16.29 -3.98 1.51
C CYS A 72 -16.79 -5.25 0.81
N TYR A 73 -15.95 -5.84 -0.04
CA TYR A 73 -16.27 -7.08 -0.74
C TYR A 73 -16.34 -8.28 0.21
N GLU A 74 -15.41 -8.38 1.18
CA GLU A 74 -15.42 -9.42 2.22
C GLU A 74 -16.66 -9.32 3.12
N ILE A 75 -17.08 -8.12 3.49
CA ILE A 75 -18.30 -7.93 4.29
C ILE A 75 -19.55 -8.31 3.49
N ASP A 76 -19.59 -7.99 2.19
CA ASP A 76 -20.76 -8.28 1.36
C ASP A 76 -20.88 -9.79 1.01
N ASN A 77 -19.75 -10.50 0.85
CA ASN A 77 -19.71 -11.89 0.36
C ASN A 77 -19.25 -12.92 1.41
N GLY A 78 -18.80 -12.49 2.57
CA GLY A 78 -18.21 -13.33 3.61
C GLY A 78 -16.67 -13.22 3.67
N TYR A 79 -16.16 -13.21 4.90
CA TYR A 79 -14.71 -13.26 5.17
C TYR A 79 -14.10 -14.56 4.69
N GLY A 80 -12.85 -14.52 4.26
CA GLY A 80 -12.13 -15.67 3.72
C GLY A 80 -12.22 -15.81 2.19
N THR A 81 -12.83 -14.86 1.48
CA THR A 81 -12.83 -14.88 0.01
C THR A 81 -11.42 -14.64 -0.58
N PHE A 82 -10.55 -13.97 0.17
CA PHE A 82 -9.16 -13.72 -0.20
C PHE A 82 -8.14 -14.53 0.62
N GLU A 83 -8.61 -15.35 1.56
CA GLU A 83 -7.72 -16.29 2.26
C GLU A 83 -7.36 -17.42 1.31
N ILE A 84 -6.05 -17.69 1.20
CA ILE A 84 -5.54 -18.82 0.43
C ILE A 84 -5.98 -20.07 1.18
N LYS A 85 -7.02 -20.76 0.69
CA LYS A 85 -7.36 -22.09 1.19
C LYS A 85 -6.15 -23.00 1.00
N SER A 86 -5.94 -23.91 1.95
CA SER A 86 -4.91 -24.95 1.90
C SER A 86 -5.03 -25.89 0.68
N ASP A 87 -6.12 -25.79 -0.10
CA ASP A 87 -6.34 -26.53 -1.35
C ASP A 87 -5.87 -25.79 -2.63
N GLY A 88 -5.26 -24.61 -2.50
CA GLY A 88 -4.73 -23.85 -3.65
C GLY A 88 -5.78 -23.19 -4.56
N SER A 89 -7.09 -23.34 -4.28
CA SER A 89 -8.14 -22.71 -5.08
C SER A 89 -8.38 -21.26 -4.67
N LYS A 90 -7.59 -20.33 -5.24
CA LYS A 90 -7.77 -18.89 -5.00
C LYS A 90 -8.98 -18.36 -5.78
N GLY A 91 -9.91 -17.73 -5.05
CA GLY A 91 -10.88 -16.81 -5.62
C GLY A 91 -10.18 -15.58 -6.17
N LYS A 92 -9.93 -15.56 -7.48
CA LYS A 92 -9.69 -14.39 -8.36
C LYS A 92 -8.69 -13.28 -7.91
N GLU A 93 -7.94 -13.43 -6.83
CA GLU A 93 -6.68 -12.69 -6.64
C GLU A 93 -5.58 -13.48 -7.32
N ILE A 94 -5.24 -13.05 -8.54
CA ILE A 94 -3.97 -13.22 -9.25
C ILE A 94 -3.14 -14.36 -8.63
N LEU A 95 -3.49 -15.58 -9.01
CA LEU A 95 -2.66 -16.76 -8.76
C LEU A 95 -1.31 -16.46 -9.39
N TRP A 96 -0.34 -16.04 -8.60
CA TRP A 96 1.07 -16.23 -8.89
C TRP A 96 1.40 -17.62 -8.36
N PRO A 97 1.30 -18.68 -9.19
CA PRO A 97 1.65 -20.02 -8.78
C PRO A 97 3.17 -20.17 -8.68
N GLU A 98 3.61 -21.21 -7.98
CA GLU A 98 5.03 -21.51 -7.78
C GLU A 98 5.76 -21.80 -9.10
N GLU A 99 5.07 -22.37 -10.10
CA GLU A 99 5.68 -22.58 -11.42
C GLU A 99 6.10 -21.25 -12.07
N LEU A 100 5.29 -20.19 -11.91
CA LEU A 100 5.62 -18.85 -12.41
C LEU A 100 6.75 -18.20 -11.60
N ASP A 101 6.95 -18.56 -10.33
CA ASP A 101 8.12 -18.13 -9.55
C ASP A 101 9.42 -18.76 -10.07
N ASN A 102 9.38 -20.05 -10.39
CA ASN A 102 10.52 -20.77 -10.95
C ASN A 102 10.88 -20.27 -12.35
N GLU A 103 9.88 -20.06 -13.21
CA GLU A 103 10.08 -19.45 -14.53
C GLU A 103 10.68 -18.06 -14.42
N LEU A 104 10.16 -17.21 -13.52
CA LEU A 104 10.67 -15.85 -13.33
C LEU A 104 12.13 -15.86 -12.85
N ARG A 105 12.51 -16.76 -11.94
CA ARG A 105 13.91 -16.93 -11.50
C ARG A 105 14.80 -17.39 -12.64
N SER A 106 14.37 -18.39 -13.41
CA SER A 106 15.13 -18.90 -14.56
C SER A 106 15.38 -17.80 -15.60
N LEU A 107 14.36 -17.04 -15.95
CA LEU A 107 14.46 -15.92 -16.89
C LEU A 107 15.34 -14.78 -16.35
N TYR A 108 15.27 -14.53 -15.04
CA TYR A 108 16.13 -13.54 -14.39
C TYR A 108 17.60 -13.96 -14.46
N ASP A 109 17.92 -15.22 -14.16
CA ASP A 109 19.28 -15.76 -14.21
C ASP A 109 19.80 -15.82 -15.65
N GLU A 110 18.97 -16.23 -16.61
CA GLU A 110 19.29 -16.19 -18.04
C GLU A 110 19.63 -14.78 -18.50
N TYR A 111 18.83 -13.79 -18.08
CA TYR A 111 19.10 -12.38 -18.39
C TYR A 111 20.45 -11.88 -17.82
N LEU A 112 20.86 -12.37 -16.65
CA LEU A 112 22.14 -12.02 -16.03
C LEU A 112 23.35 -12.67 -16.72
N LEU A 113 23.15 -13.81 -17.38
CA LEU A 113 24.20 -14.57 -18.07
C LEU A 113 24.55 -13.99 -19.45
N PHE A 114 23.74 -13.09 -20.02
CA PHE A 114 24.08 -12.42 -21.27
C PHE A 114 25.30 -11.51 -21.10
N GLU A 115 26.38 -11.82 -21.82
CA GLU A 115 27.60 -11.01 -21.88
C GLU A 115 27.34 -9.63 -22.50
N GLU A 116 26.45 -9.58 -23.50
CA GLU A 116 25.97 -8.36 -24.14
C GLU A 116 24.44 -8.29 -23.98
N LYS A 117 23.97 -7.32 -23.19
CA LYS A 117 22.54 -7.17 -22.92
C LYS A 117 21.83 -6.75 -24.20
N PRO A 118 20.69 -7.36 -24.56
CA PRO A 118 19.94 -6.97 -25.74
C PRO A 118 19.62 -5.47 -25.70
N GLU A 119 20.07 -4.71 -26.70
CA GLU A 119 19.94 -3.26 -26.71
C GLU A 119 18.48 -2.82 -26.55
N GLY A 120 18.21 -2.07 -25.47
CA GLY A 120 16.88 -1.49 -25.22
C GLY A 120 15.85 -2.42 -24.55
N VAL A 121 16.19 -3.70 -24.28
CA VAL A 121 15.32 -4.61 -23.54
C VAL A 121 15.69 -4.60 -22.06
N ASP A 122 14.74 -4.24 -21.23
CA ASP A 122 14.87 -4.24 -19.78
C ASP A 122 14.61 -5.65 -19.22
N ILE A 123 15.26 -6.01 -18.10
CA ILE A 123 15.05 -7.29 -17.39
C ILE A 123 13.58 -7.63 -17.17
N VAL A 124 12.75 -6.62 -16.86
CA VAL A 124 11.32 -6.85 -16.66
C VAL A 124 10.58 -7.10 -17.98
N GLU A 125 11.02 -6.48 -19.06
CA GLU A 125 10.45 -6.67 -20.40
C GLU A 125 10.86 -8.01 -21.00
N TYR A 126 12.10 -8.44 -20.74
CA TYR A 126 12.57 -9.79 -21.06
C TYR A 126 11.76 -10.86 -20.31
N ILE A 127 11.56 -10.69 -19.00
CA ILE A 127 10.72 -11.60 -18.21
C ILE A 127 9.27 -11.56 -18.70
N GLU A 128 8.72 -10.38 -19.03
CA GLU A 128 7.34 -10.26 -19.54
C GLU A 128 7.13 -11.03 -20.85
N GLN A 129 8.15 -11.12 -21.71
CA GLN A 129 8.12 -11.88 -22.96
C GLN A 129 8.35 -13.39 -22.76
N GLY A 130 9.13 -13.79 -21.74
CA GLY A 130 9.50 -15.19 -21.51
C GLY A 130 8.54 -15.99 -20.63
N LEU A 131 7.63 -15.36 -19.90
CA LEU A 131 6.69 -16.07 -19.01
C LEU A 131 5.67 -16.91 -19.79
N SER A 132 5.38 -18.12 -19.32
CA SER A 132 4.38 -19.01 -19.93
C SER A 132 2.95 -18.43 -19.90
N ARG A 133 2.67 -17.54 -18.95
CA ARG A 133 1.39 -16.85 -18.80
C ARG A 133 1.60 -15.34 -18.85
N PRO A 134 0.83 -14.60 -19.66
CA PRO A 134 0.98 -13.15 -19.76
C PRO A 134 0.65 -12.49 -18.41
N ARG A 135 1.59 -11.68 -17.91
CA ARG A 135 1.45 -10.90 -16.67
C ARG A 135 1.76 -9.45 -16.95
N THR A 136 1.10 -8.59 -16.19
CA THR A 136 1.42 -7.16 -16.27
C THR A 136 2.80 -6.92 -15.67
N ARG A 137 3.58 -6.06 -16.32
CA ARG A 137 4.82 -5.48 -15.77
C ARG A 137 4.79 -5.16 -14.26
N ARG A 138 3.67 -4.60 -13.76
CA ARG A 138 3.51 -4.27 -12.33
C ARG A 138 3.46 -5.51 -11.43
N GLN A 139 2.84 -6.59 -11.89
CA GLN A 139 2.81 -7.87 -11.16
C GLN A 139 4.21 -8.49 -11.13
N ILE A 140 4.92 -8.48 -12.26
CA ILE A 140 6.29 -9.01 -12.38
C ILE A 140 7.23 -8.27 -11.42
N ILE A 141 7.24 -6.93 -11.44
CA ILE A 141 8.06 -6.12 -10.51
C ILE A 141 7.72 -6.41 -9.05
N ARG A 142 6.43 -6.58 -8.73
CA ARG A 142 6.01 -6.93 -7.37
C ARG A 142 6.58 -8.28 -6.95
N GLN A 143 6.54 -9.27 -7.84
CA GLN A 143 7.05 -10.60 -7.53
C GLN A 143 8.57 -10.63 -7.43
N MET A 144 9.29 -9.98 -8.35
CA MET A 144 10.76 -9.84 -8.26
C MET A 144 11.19 -9.27 -6.91
N LYS A 145 10.48 -8.25 -6.40
CA LYS A 145 10.72 -7.69 -5.06
C LYS A 145 10.43 -8.68 -3.93
N MET A 146 9.37 -9.48 -4.04
CA MET A 146 9.06 -10.52 -3.05
C MET A 146 10.14 -11.60 -3.00
N LEU A 147 10.73 -11.94 -4.15
CA LEU A 147 11.80 -12.93 -4.28
C LEU A 147 13.20 -12.37 -3.98
N GLY A 148 13.33 -11.08 -3.67
CA GLY A 148 14.62 -10.43 -3.41
C GLY A 148 15.49 -10.22 -4.65
N LEU A 149 14.91 -10.29 -5.85
CA LEU A 149 15.62 -10.12 -7.12
C LEU A 149 15.77 -8.63 -7.46
N ASN A 150 16.91 -8.25 -8.04
CA ASN A 150 17.20 -6.86 -8.34
C ASN A 150 16.41 -6.38 -9.56
N THR A 151 15.57 -5.36 -9.39
CA THR A 151 14.83 -4.75 -10.51
C THR A 151 15.67 -3.74 -11.31
N PHE A 152 17.01 -3.85 -11.31
CA PHE A 152 17.87 -2.90 -12.02
C PHE A 152 17.61 -3.00 -13.53
N GLY A 153 17.18 -1.88 -14.11
CA GLY A 153 16.75 -1.81 -15.51
C GLY A 153 15.25 -1.56 -15.67
N ALA A 154 14.43 -1.86 -14.64
CA ALA A 154 12.95 -1.93 -14.65
C ALA A 154 12.21 -0.64 -15.03
N ARG A 155 12.58 0.10 -16.10
CA ARG A 155 12.05 1.41 -16.51
C ARG A 155 11.58 2.27 -15.34
N GLY A 156 12.35 2.26 -14.24
CA GLY A 156 12.43 3.42 -13.38
C GLY A 156 12.93 4.60 -14.22
N THR A 157 13.79 4.32 -15.20
CA THR A 157 14.46 5.32 -16.03
C THR A 157 13.64 5.91 -17.17
N ARG A 158 12.67 5.21 -17.79
CA ARG A 158 11.94 5.80 -18.94
C ARG A 158 11.02 6.95 -18.51
N ARG A 159 10.36 6.83 -17.34
CA ARG A 159 9.62 7.95 -16.73
C ARG A 159 10.50 8.96 -15.97
N TYR A 160 11.75 8.61 -15.69
CA TYR A 160 12.73 9.44 -14.97
C TYR A 160 13.62 10.25 -15.93
N MET A 161 13.73 9.82 -17.19
CA MET A 161 14.33 10.61 -18.27
C MET A 161 13.29 11.54 -18.95
N GLU A 162 12.03 11.12 -19.12
CA GLU A 162 10.99 11.97 -19.73
C GLU A 162 10.39 13.01 -18.78
N ARG A 163 10.29 12.71 -17.48
CA ARG A 163 10.08 13.76 -16.47
C ARG A 163 11.44 14.08 -15.91
N GLY A 164 12.08 15.09 -16.51
CA GLY A 164 13.34 15.64 -16.04
C GLY A 164 13.37 15.68 -14.53
N PHE A 165 14.05 14.71 -13.94
CA PHE A 165 14.42 14.83 -12.55
C PHE A 165 15.38 16.01 -12.55
N LYS A 166 15.03 17.05 -11.78
CA LYS A 166 16.00 18.00 -11.26
C LYS A 166 16.96 17.25 -10.31
N SER A 167 17.64 16.21 -10.80
CA SER A 167 18.64 15.46 -10.06
C SER A 167 19.94 16.24 -10.16
N SER A 168 20.04 17.31 -9.37
CA SER A 168 21.06 17.38 -8.35
C SER A 168 20.86 18.65 -7.55
N VAL A 169 20.19 18.56 -6.40
CA VAL A 169 20.25 19.62 -5.38
C VAL A 169 21.67 19.69 -4.76
N PHE A 170 22.51 18.68 -5.02
CA PHE A 170 23.89 18.60 -4.58
C PHE A 170 24.84 18.72 -5.78
N THR A 171 24.96 19.93 -6.33
CA THR A 171 26.08 20.23 -7.22
C THR A 171 27.39 20.03 -6.46
N PRO A 172 28.51 19.72 -7.12
CA PRO A 172 29.82 19.60 -6.47
C PRO A 172 30.17 20.84 -5.64
N GLU A 173 29.64 22.00 -6.05
CA GLU A 173 29.76 23.28 -5.37
C GLU A 173 29.01 23.33 -4.03
N ILE A 174 27.78 22.79 -3.98
CA ILE A 174 26.99 22.69 -2.74
C ILE A 174 27.61 21.68 -1.78
N VAL A 175 28.18 20.59 -2.30
CA VAL A 175 28.92 19.62 -1.48
C VAL A 175 30.17 20.26 -0.87
N ASN A 176 30.93 21.04 -1.65
CA ASN A 176 32.08 21.77 -1.13
C ASN A 176 31.69 22.83 -0.09
N GLN A 177 30.57 23.54 -0.29
CA GLN A 177 30.04 24.46 0.72
C GLN A 177 29.69 23.75 2.03
N MET A 178 29.09 22.55 1.96
CA MET A 178 28.82 21.76 3.15
C MET A 178 30.09 21.34 3.89
N HIS A 179 31.13 20.91 3.16
CA HIS A 179 32.42 20.55 3.76
C HIS A 179 33.03 21.75 4.49
N ASN A 180 33.04 22.93 3.87
CA ASN A 180 33.57 24.15 4.48
C ASN A 180 32.79 24.55 5.74
N LEU A 181 31.45 24.40 5.75
CA LEU A 181 30.62 24.69 6.92
C LEU A 181 30.88 23.73 8.08
N ILE A 182 31.18 22.46 7.79
CA ILE A 182 31.54 21.45 8.79
C ILE A 182 32.90 21.78 9.42
N ASP A 183 33.88 22.15 8.60
CA ASP A 183 35.21 22.56 9.08
C ASP A 183 35.13 23.85 9.92
N GLU A 184 34.30 24.81 9.49
CA GLU A 184 34.05 26.04 10.24
C GLU A 184 33.37 25.76 11.59
N PHE A 185 32.37 24.87 11.62
CA PHE A 185 31.71 24.44 12.85
C PHE A 185 32.68 23.78 13.82
N ASN A 186 33.50 22.83 13.34
CA ASN A 186 34.52 22.15 14.12
C ASN A 186 35.62 23.11 14.62
N SER A 187 35.91 24.19 13.88
CA SER A 187 36.87 25.22 14.30
C SER A 187 36.34 26.17 15.38
N LYS A 188 35.01 26.42 15.40
CA LYS A 188 34.37 27.38 16.32
C LYS A 188 33.93 26.76 17.64
N THR A 189 33.69 25.45 17.69
CA THR A 189 33.51 24.72 18.96
C THR A 189 34.77 23.91 19.29
N PRO A 190 35.53 24.25 20.34
CA PRO A 190 36.56 23.35 20.83
C PRO A 190 35.90 22.05 21.32
N PRO A 191 36.55 20.89 21.20
CA PRO A 191 35.99 19.63 21.66
C PRO A 191 35.95 19.66 23.18
N SER A 192 34.82 20.10 23.75
CA SER A 192 34.53 19.90 25.16
C SER A 192 34.28 18.41 25.34
N GLY A 193 35.33 17.69 25.68
CA GLY A 193 35.25 16.31 26.11
C GLY A 193 34.37 16.20 27.35
N LEU A 194 33.35 15.35 27.26
CA LEU A 194 32.85 14.52 28.36
C LEU A 194 32.06 13.39 27.73
N GLY A 195 32.59 12.17 27.89
CA GLY A 195 32.24 11.01 27.09
C GLY A 195 30.85 10.45 27.36
N SER A 196 30.29 9.84 26.33
CA SER A 196 29.67 8.53 26.50
C SER A 196 29.70 7.75 25.20
N LYS A 197 29.95 6.45 25.35
CA LYS A 197 30.22 5.46 24.31
C LYS A 197 29.13 5.44 23.23
N GLY A 198 29.55 5.35 21.98
CA GLY A 198 28.64 5.08 20.86
C GLY A 198 29.39 5.09 19.54
N GLY A 199 30.10 4.00 19.26
CA GLY A 199 30.82 3.84 18.01
C GLY A 199 29.88 3.88 16.81
N TYR A 200 30.04 4.88 15.96
CA TYR A 200 29.55 4.81 14.59
C TYR A 200 30.68 4.28 13.72
N LYS A 201 30.68 2.95 13.55
CA LYS A 201 31.42 2.29 12.48
C LYS A 201 31.11 2.99 11.16
N SER A 202 32.17 3.37 10.44
CA SER A 202 32.15 3.74 9.03
C SER A 202 31.24 2.81 8.21
N ILE A 203 30.14 3.34 7.65
CA ILE A 203 29.20 2.58 6.81
C ILE A 203 29.57 2.65 5.32
N PHE A 204 30.60 3.40 4.92
CA PHE A 204 31.02 3.43 3.52
C PHE A 204 32.31 2.62 3.32
N PRO A 205 32.28 1.53 2.52
CA PRO A 205 33.51 0.92 2.05
C PRO A 205 34.21 1.90 1.11
N LYS A 206 35.47 2.22 1.41
CA LYS A 206 36.36 2.95 0.50
C LYS A 206 36.60 2.05 -0.73
N PHE A 207 36.06 2.45 -1.88
CA PHE A 207 36.49 1.90 -3.16
C PHE A 207 37.86 2.48 -3.50
N LYS A 208 38.79 1.60 -3.85
CA LYS A 208 40.10 1.91 -4.41
C LYS A 208 40.09 1.46 -5.86
#